data_AF-A0A2U3DCG8-F1
#
_entry.id   AF-A0A2U3DCG8-F1
#
_cell.length_a   1.000
_cell.length_b   1.000
_cell.length_c   1.000
_cell.angle_alpha   90.00
_cell.angle_beta   90.00
_cell.angle_gamma   90.00
#
_symmetry.space_group_name_H-M   'P 1'
#
loop_
_entity.id
_entity.type
_entity.pdbx_description
1 polymer ?
#
loop_
_entity_poly.entity_id
_entity_poly.type
_entity_poly.pdbx_seq_one_letter_code
_entity_poly.pdbx_strand_id
1 'polypeptide(L)'
;MLWRGKNVNAEPDYEYHELGFQDYGHAVGFLQYMLRRLGFYHGPVTEHFNQGTEEALKRFQMSQHVPITGRMDQQMWKLLIGVAVNRQILQNEVGPQFVNHFTVAQMG
;
A
#
# COMPACT_ATOMS: atom_id res chain seq x y z
N MET A 1 -0.97 -21.83 -10.35
CA MET A 1 0.33 -22.13 -9.69
C MET A 1 0.57 -21.00 -8.69
N LEU A 2 0.74 -21.13 -7.38
CA LEU A 2 0.63 -22.23 -6.41
C LEU A 2 0.26 -21.58 -5.06
N TRP A 3 -1.04 -21.44 -4.79
CA TRP A 3 -1.55 -21.32 -3.41
C TRP A 3 -2.05 -22.71 -3.02
N ARG A 4 -1.16 -23.57 -2.51
CA ARG A 4 -1.60 -24.78 -1.81
C ARG A 4 -0.66 -25.09 -0.65
N GLY A 5 -1.20 -24.82 0.54
CA GLY A 5 -0.97 -25.56 1.77
C GLY A 5 0.45 -25.57 2.32
N LYS A 6 0.70 -24.74 3.33
CA LYS A 6 1.13 -25.23 4.66
C LYS A 6 0.56 -24.34 5.76
N ASN A 7 -0.21 -24.99 6.64
CA ASN A 7 -0.55 -24.61 8.01
C ASN A 7 -1.44 -23.36 8.25
N VAL A 8 -2.73 -23.59 8.52
CA VAL A 8 -3.75 -22.56 8.82
C VAL A 8 -3.67 -21.96 10.23
N ASN A 9 -2.60 -22.25 11.00
CA ASN A 9 -2.40 -21.75 12.37
C ASN A 9 -1.03 -21.06 12.57
N ALA A 10 -0.29 -20.77 11.49
CA ALA A 10 0.90 -19.93 11.58
C ALA A 10 0.46 -18.49 11.33
N GLU A 11 0.75 -17.59 12.28
CA GLU A 11 0.59 -16.15 12.10
C GLU A 11 1.19 -15.74 10.75
N PRO A 12 0.47 -14.95 9.94
CA PRO A 12 0.99 -14.56 8.65
C PRO A 12 2.20 -13.66 8.87
N ASP A 13 3.38 -14.19 8.58
CA ASP A 13 4.63 -13.46 8.42
C ASP A 13 4.50 -12.53 7.20
N TYR A 14 3.74 -11.45 7.36
CA TYR A 14 3.69 -10.35 6.41
C TYR A 14 4.97 -9.53 6.59
N GLU A 15 6.07 -10.07 6.08
CA GLU A 15 7.30 -9.32 5.95
C GLU A 15 6.99 -8.10 5.04
N TYR A 16 6.92 -6.90 5.64
CA TYR A 16 6.72 -5.64 4.94
C TYR A 16 7.95 -5.37 4.06
N HIS A 17 8.03 -6.04 2.92
CA HIS A 17 9.09 -5.82 1.96
C HIS A 17 8.95 -4.38 1.44
N GLU A 18 10.04 -3.62 1.51
CA GLU A 18 10.11 -2.28 0.94
C GLU A 18 9.74 -2.37 -0.54
N LEU A 19 8.70 -1.64 -0.97
CA LEU A 19 8.36 -1.61 -2.39
C LEU A 19 9.13 -0.49 -3.09
N GLY A 20 9.75 -0.82 -4.21
CA GLY A 20 10.45 0.09 -5.09
C GLY A 20 10.19 -0.21 -6.57
N PHE A 21 10.86 0.56 -7.42
CA PHE A 21 10.80 0.39 -8.87
C PHE A 21 11.07 -1.07 -9.27
N GLN A 22 10.23 -1.61 -10.15
CA GLN A 22 10.21 -3.01 -10.64
C GLN A 22 9.49 -4.06 -9.77
N ASP A 23 9.00 -3.69 -8.58
CA ASP A 23 8.18 -4.62 -7.81
C ASP A 23 6.81 -4.86 -8.44
N TYR A 24 6.23 -6.03 -8.16
CA TYR A 24 4.94 -6.45 -8.69
C TYR A 24 4.07 -7.13 -7.63
N GLY A 25 2.75 -6.94 -7.73
CA GLY A 25 1.74 -7.71 -7.02
C GLY A 25 0.72 -6.85 -6.28
N HIS A 26 -0.13 -7.51 -5.50
CA HIS A 26 -1.28 -6.88 -4.84
C HIS A 26 -0.93 -5.69 -3.96
N ALA A 27 0.25 -5.67 -3.31
CA ALA A 27 0.69 -4.54 -2.51
C ALA A 27 0.95 -3.29 -3.36
N VAL A 28 1.51 -3.45 -4.56
CA VAL A 28 1.68 -2.35 -5.53
C VAL A 28 0.32 -1.89 -6.05
N GLY A 29 -0.59 -2.83 -6.35
CA GLY A 29 -1.95 -2.50 -6.76
C GLY A 29 -2.69 -1.67 -5.71
N PHE A 30 -2.55 -2.07 -4.44
CA PHE A 30 -3.11 -1.34 -3.32
C PHE A 30 -2.48 0.06 -3.19
N LEU A 31 -1.16 0.20 -3.28
CA LEU A 31 -0.48 1.50 -3.30
C LEU A 31 -1.04 2.42 -4.40
N GLN A 32 -1.13 1.93 -5.64
CA GLN A 32 -1.65 2.69 -6.78
C GLN A 32 -3.10 3.12 -6.56
N TYR A 33 -3.95 2.23 -6.05
CA TYR A 33 -5.34 2.53 -5.70
C TYR A 33 -5.41 3.66 -4.66
N MET A 34 -4.64 3.54 -3.58
CA MET A 34 -4.62 4.52 -2.49
C MET A 34 -4.12 5.89 -2.95
N LEU A 35 -2.99 5.92 -3.68
CA LEU A 35 -2.48 7.16 -4.25
C LEU A 35 -3.47 7.81 -5.22
N ARG A 36 -4.25 7.01 -5.97
CA ARG A 36 -5.30 7.53 -6.85
C ARG A 36 -6.46 8.14 -6.07
N ARG A 37 -6.93 7.47 -5.03
CA ARG A 37 -7.98 8.00 -4.14
C ARG A 37 -7.55 9.27 -3.42
N LEU A 38 -6.26 9.39 -3.11
CA LEU A 38 -5.67 10.57 -2.50
C LEU A 38 -5.38 11.70 -3.50
N GLY A 39 -5.52 11.46 -4.81
CA GLY A 39 -5.33 12.45 -5.87
C GLY A 39 -3.89 12.59 -6.37
N PHE A 40 -3.02 11.63 -6.06
CA PHE A 40 -1.60 11.64 -6.47
C PHE A 40 -1.31 10.77 -7.70
N TYR A 41 -2.16 9.79 -7.99
CA TYR A 41 -2.00 8.86 -9.12
C TYR A 41 -3.21 8.92 -10.07
N HIS A 42 -2.97 9.09 -11.36
CA HIS A 42 -4.02 9.16 -12.38
C HIS A 42 -3.96 8.03 -13.42
N GLY A 43 -3.00 7.11 -13.25
CA GLY A 43 -2.82 5.96 -14.13
C GLY A 43 -3.72 4.76 -13.79
N PRO A 44 -3.67 3.70 -14.61
CA PRO A 44 -4.34 2.43 -14.31
C PRO A 44 -3.67 1.72 -13.13
N VAL A 45 -4.46 0.97 -12.35
CA VAL A 45 -3.91 0.05 -11.33
C VAL A 45 -3.40 -1.18 -12.07
N THR A 46 -2.08 -1.31 -12.20
CA THR A 46 -1.41 -2.36 -12.98
C THR A 46 -0.74 -3.40 -12.11
N GLU A 47 -0.67 -3.20 -10.80
CA GLU A 47 0.14 -4.01 -9.87
C GLU A 47 1.64 -3.97 -10.18
N HIS A 48 2.10 -3.13 -11.12
CA HIS A 48 3.51 -2.92 -11.45
C HIS A 48 4.01 -1.58 -10.93
N PHE A 49 5.12 -1.61 -10.18
CA PHE A 49 5.73 -0.40 -9.63
C PHE A 49 6.56 0.26 -10.73
N ASN A 50 5.86 1.00 -11.60
CA ASN A 50 6.45 1.73 -12.72
C ASN A 50 6.80 3.18 -12.33
N GLN A 51 7.37 3.92 -13.29
CA GLN A 51 7.73 5.33 -13.11
C GLN A 51 6.53 6.19 -12.65
N GLY A 52 5.33 5.91 -13.16
CA GLY A 52 4.12 6.64 -12.74
C GLY A 52 3.77 6.40 -11.27
N THR A 53 3.94 5.17 -10.77
CA THR A 53 3.76 4.84 -9.35
C THR A 53 4.81 5.56 -8.49
N GLU A 54 6.07 5.54 -8.92
CA GLU A 54 7.17 6.21 -8.22
C GLU A 54 6.96 7.72 -8.12
N GLU A 55 6.58 8.38 -9.23
CA GLU A 55 6.29 9.81 -9.26
C GLU A 55 5.11 10.19 -8.36
N ALA A 56 4.05 9.38 -8.36
CA ALA A 56 2.91 9.59 -7.47
C ALA A 56 3.30 9.44 -6.00
N LEU A 57 4.14 8.46 -5.66
CA LEU A 57 4.65 8.28 -4.31
C LEU A 57 5.51 9.47 -3.88
N LYS A 58 6.40 9.97 -4.74
CA LYS A 58 7.21 11.16 -4.46
C LYS A 58 6.35 12.40 -4.20
N ARG A 59 5.28 12.61 -4.97
CA ARG A 59 4.32 13.70 -4.74
C ARG A 59 3.61 13.56 -3.39
N PHE A 60 3.23 12.33 -3.04
CA PHE A 60 2.63 12.07 -1.74
C PHE A 60 3.61 12.35 -0.60
N GLN A 61 4.84 11.83 -0.66
CA GLN A 61 5.90 12.10 0.32
C GLN A 61 6.14 13.60 0.51
N MET A 62 6.23 14.35 -0.59
CA MET A 62 6.35 15.80 -0.56
C MET A 62 5.17 16.46 0.16
N SER A 63 3.93 16.02 -0.10
CA SER A 63 2.72 16.56 0.57
C SER A 63 2.68 16.28 2.08
N GLN A 64 3.37 15.23 2.53
CA GLN A 64 3.45 14.86 3.94
C GLN A 64 4.68 15.46 4.64
N HIS A 65 5.49 16.26 3.94
CA HIS A 65 6.72 16.85 4.47
C HIS A 65 7.72 15.81 5.02
N VAL A 66 7.80 14.64 4.39
CA VAL A 66 8.76 13.57 4.69
C VAL A 66 9.83 13.47 3.58
N PRO A 67 10.95 12.76 3.80
CA PRO A 67 11.96 12.55 2.76
C PRO A 67 11.37 11.96 1.46
N ILE A 68 11.72 12.56 0.32
CA ILE A 68 11.21 12.18 -1.00
C ILE A 68 12.10 11.08 -1.60
N THR A 69 11.95 9.85 -1.09
CA THR A 69 12.77 8.70 -1.49
C THR A 69 12.23 7.99 -2.74
N GLY A 70 10.93 8.13 -3.02
CA GLY A 70 10.24 7.32 -4.03
C GLY A 70 10.10 5.84 -3.67
N ARG A 71 10.39 5.46 -2.41
CA ARG A 71 10.32 4.08 -1.92
C ARG A 71 9.23 3.94 -0.86
N MET A 72 8.61 2.77 -0.84
CA MET A 72 7.49 2.44 0.03
C MET A 72 7.96 1.49 1.15
N ASP A 73 8.60 2.07 2.16
CA ASP A 73 8.99 1.34 3.37
C ASP A 73 7.82 1.19 4.37
N GLN A 74 8.08 0.49 5.48
CA GLN A 74 7.08 0.23 6.52
C GLN A 74 6.53 1.52 7.16
N GLN A 75 7.36 2.55 7.33
CA GLN A 75 6.92 3.83 7.91
C GLN A 75 6.00 4.56 6.92
N MET A 76 6.35 4.52 5.64
CA MET A 76 5.57 5.09 4.56
C MET A 76 4.20 4.40 4.42
N TRP A 77 4.13 3.09 4.61
CA TRP A 77 2.88 2.32 4.69
C TRP A 77 1.96 2.82 5.80
N LYS A 78 2.49 2.96 7.02
CA LYS A 78 1.72 3.46 8.17
C LYS A 78 1.17 4.86 7.91
N LEU A 79 1.99 5.74 7.33
CA LEU A 79 1.59 7.10 7.00
C LEU A 79 0.50 7.13 5.93
N LEU A 80 0.64 6.39 4.83
CA LEU A 80 -0.36 6.31 3.76
C LEU A 80 -1.72 5.84 4.30
N ILE A 81 -1.71 4.76 5.10
CA ILE A 81 -2.91 4.21 5.71
C ILE A 81 -3.54 5.22 6.67
N GLY A 82 -2.74 5.82 7.56
CA GLY A 82 -3.23 6.83 8.50
C GLY A 82 -3.91 8.03 7.82
N VAL A 83 -3.30 8.55 6.75
CA VAL A 83 -3.87 9.64 5.95
C VAL A 83 -5.20 9.21 5.32
N ALA A 84 -5.27 8.00 4.79
CA ALA A 84 -6.48 7.52 4.12
C ALA A 84 -7.62 7.20 5.09
N VAL A 85 -7.31 6.68 6.29
CA VAL A 85 -8.29 6.53 7.38
C VAL A 85 -8.81 7.90 7.80
N ASN A 86 -7.93 8.88 8.04
CA ASN A 86 -8.32 10.23 8.42
C ASN A 86 -9.23 10.90 7.37
N ARG A 87 -8.99 10.62 6.09
CA ARG A 87 -9.83 11.07 4.97
C ARG A 87 -11.08 10.20 4.73
N GLN A 88 -11.34 9.20 5.58
CA GLN A 88 -12.45 8.23 5.47
C GLN A 88 -12.49 7.44 4.15
N ILE A 89 -11.37 7.37 3.43
CA ILE A 89 -11.25 6.67 2.14
C ILE A 89 -11.38 5.16 2.36
N LEU A 90 -10.84 4.65 3.47
CA LEU A 90 -10.88 3.22 3.81
C LEU A 90 -12.16 2.79 4.53
N GLN A 91 -12.94 3.72 5.10
CA GLN A 91 -14.16 3.38 5.83
C GLN A 91 -15.39 3.28 4.92
N ASN A 92 -15.37 3.93 3.75
CA ASN A 92 -16.56 4.04 2.89
C ASN A 92 -16.57 3.08 1.67
N GLU A 93 -15.44 2.49 1.28
CA GLU A 93 -15.36 1.72 0.01
C GLU A 93 -14.49 0.46 0.03
N VAL A 94 -13.55 0.36 0.97
CA VAL A 94 -12.60 -0.76 1.02
C VAL A 94 -13.07 -1.70 2.13
N GLY A 95 -13.94 -2.64 1.76
CA GLY A 95 -14.61 -3.54 2.71
C GLY A 95 -13.64 -4.27 3.68
N PRO A 96 -14.16 -4.80 4.81
CA PRO A 96 -13.37 -5.39 5.89
C PRO A 96 -12.35 -6.44 5.43
N GLN A 97 -12.57 -7.10 4.30
CA GLN A 97 -11.65 -8.10 3.72
C GLN A 97 -10.29 -7.54 3.30
N PHE A 98 -10.21 -6.27 2.86
CA PHE A 98 -8.94 -5.62 2.50
C PHE A 98 -8.25 -5.02 3.72
N VAL A 99 -9.05 -4.50 4.65
CA VAL A 99 -8.58 -3.99 5.95
C VAL A 99 -8.03 -5.15 6.78
N ASN A 100 -8.69 -6.31 6.81
CA ASN A 100 -8.29 -7.47 7.59
C ASN A 100 -6.99 -8.13 7.11
N HIS A 101 -6.61 -7.97 5.84
CA HIS A 101 -5.37 -8.54 5.31
C HIS A 101 -4.14 -7.66 5.56
N PHE A 102 -4.31 -6.34 5.74
CA PHE A 102 -3.19 -5.40 5.85
C PHE A 102 -3.12 -4.62 7.16
N THR A 103 -4.22 -4.51 7.94
CA THR A 103 -4.28 -3.65 9.13
C THR A 103 -4.42 -4.38 10.47
N VAL A 104 -4.97 -5.60 10.49
CA VAL A 104 -5.21 -6.32 11.76
C VAL A 104 -3.90 -6.78 12.42
N ALA A 105 -2.81 -6.91 11.65
CA ALA A 105 -1.47 -7.19 12.17
C ALA A 105 -0.73 -5.95 12.73
N GLN A 106 -1.29 -4.73 12.63
CA GLN A 106 -0.58 -3.48 13.01
C GLN A 106 -1.27 -2.64 14.09
N MET A 107 -2.37 -3.11 14.68
CA MET A 107 -3.01 -2.47 15.84
C MET A 107 -2.82 -3.26 17.15
N GLY A 108 -1.70 -3.98 17.27
CA GLY A 108 -1.21 -4.62 18.49
C GLY A 108 0.16 -4.06 18.88
#